data_AF-A0A7X8S7P8-F1
#
_entry.id   AF-A0A7X8S7P8-F1
#
_cell.length_a   1.000
_cell.length_b   1.000
_cell.length_c   1.000
_cell.angle_alpha   90.00
_cell.angle_beta   90.00
_cell.angle_gamma   90.00
#
_symmetry.space_group_name_H-M   'P 1'
#
loop_
_entity.id
_entity.type
_entity.pdbx_description
1 polymer ?
#
loop_
_entity_poly.entity_id
_entity_poly.type
_entity_poly.pdbx_seq_one_letter_code
_entity_poly.pdbx_strand_id
1 'polypeptide(L)'
;MMIASLGLQSIRRYMGQHHWHDESQVARAADEIEPGLKLENVAAHSWHVADATMLVASNFSDIDSLHALELAILHDKLELFTGDLDPVGADGQGNLSHAFDSAARARKQELELAALELYIARLPASAGERQRALILESIYGLSEEARFVKGIDKLQALTFVLAKKAGAMTDEHLTFTLRYTAKAKEYFPRLARHHTELIYRLLTDIALFRRISVESLLSRLPTAALSVIETVKP
;
A
#
# COMPACT_ATOMS: atom_id res chain seq x y z
N MET A 1 -9.38 -11.07 22.45
CA MET A 1 -9.43 -9.93 21.50
C MET A 1 -8.06 -9.35 21.20
N MET A 2 -7.31 -8.82 22.17
CA MET A 2 -5.94 -8.32 21.93
C MET A 2 -5.00 -9.39 21.35
N ILE A 3 -5.12 -10.64 21.80
CA ILE A 3 -4.39 -11.78 21.22
C ILE A 3 -4.69 -11.95 19.73
N ALA A 4 -5.95 -11.78 19.30
CA ALA A 4 -6.32 -11.91 17.88
C ALA A 4 -5.72 -10.79 17.03
N SER A 5 -5.51 -9.61 17.60
CA SER A 5 -4.82 -8.50 16.92
C SER A 5 -3.38 -8.84 16.53
N LEU A 6 -2.72 -9.74 17.27
CA LEU A 6 -1.38 -10.20 16.93
C LEU A 6 -1.37 -11.01 15.63
N GLY A 7 -2.52 -11.53 15.16
CA GLY A 7 -2.62 -12.31 13.93
C GLY A 7 -2.13 -11.56 12.68
N LEU A 8 -2.20 -10.23 12.66
CA LEU A 8 -1.67 -9.42 11.55
C LEU A 8 -0.15 -9.61 11.33
N GLN A 9 0.59 -10.01 12.38
CA GLN A 9 2.03 -10.26 12.25
C GLN A 9 2.35 -11.51 11.41
N SER A 10 1.38 -12.41 11.28
CA SER A 10 1.50 -13.67 10.54
C SER A 10 1.11 -13.54 9.06
N ILE A 11 0.50 -12.41 8.67
CA ILE A 11 0.10 -12.16 7.29
C ILE A 11 1.24 -11.40 6.62
N ARG A 12 2.01 -12.08 5.77
CA ARG A 12 3.13 -11.49 5.03
C ARG A 12 2.62 -10.84 3.76
N ARG A 13 2.98 -9.56 3.56
CA ARG A 13 2.72 -8.84 2.31
C ARG A 13 3.79 -9.19 1.29
N TYR A 14 3.47 -8.99 0.01
CA TYR A 14 4.36 -9.27 -1.14
C TYR A 14 4.71 -10.74 -1.38
N MET A 15 4.49 -11.62 -0.41
CA MET A 15 4.81 -13.04 -0.51
C MET A 15 4.06 -13.72 -1.64
N GLY A 16 4.80 -14.28 -2.60
CA GLY A 16 4.26 -14.99 -3.75
C GLY A 16 3.64 -14.10 -4.84
N GLN A 17 3.73 -12.77 -4.71
CA GLN A 17 3.28 -11.85 -5.76
C GLN A 17 4.24 -11.91 -6.96
N HIS A 18 3.69 -11.64 -8.16
CA HIS A 18 4.40 -11.79 -9.43
C HIS A 18 5.79 -11.11 -9.44
N HIS A 19 5.86 -9.85 -8.99
CA HIS A 19 7.09 -9.05 -9.02
C HIS A 19 8.02 -9.27 -7.82
N TRP A 20 7.66 -10.17 -6.90
CA TRP A 20 8.35 -10.42 -5.63
C TRP A 20 8.78 -11.87 -5.49
N HIS A 21 8.86 -12.60 -6.61
CA HIS A 21 9.16 -14.02 -6.61
C HIS A 21 10.50 -14.33 -5.93
N ASP A 22 11.56 -13.64 -6.35
CA ASP A 22 12.91 -13.84 -5.83
C ASP A 22 12.99 -13.48 -4.34
N GLU A 23 12.44 -12.33 -3.94
CA GLU A 23 12.38 -11.94 -2.53
C GLU A 23 11.55 -12.91 -1.69
N SER A 24 10.50 -13.50 -2.26
CA SER A 24 9.68 -14.50 -1.59
C SER A 24 10.45 -15.81 -1.37
N GLN A 25 11.28 -16.23 -2.33
CA GLN A 25 12.14 -17.40 -2.15
C GLN A 25 13.19 -17.14 -1.06
N VAL A 26 13.84 -15.98 -1.10
CA VAL A 26 14.82 -15.57 -0.09
C VAL A 26 14.18 -15.47 1.29
N ALA A 27 12.99 -14.89 1.41
CA ALA A 27 12.27 -14.79 2.67
C ALA A 27 11.95 -16.16 3.26
N ARG A 28 11.46 -17.11 2.44
CA ARG A 28 11.19 -18.50 2.90
C ARG A 28 12.45 -19.19 3.38
N ALA A 29 13.53 -19.10 2.62
CA ALA A 29 14.81 -19.70 3.00
C ALA A 29 15.37 -19.07 4.29
N ALA A 30 15.24 -17.76 4.46
CA ALA A 30 15.69 -17.06 5.65
C ALA A 30 14.89 -17.45 6.90
N ASP A 31 13.56 -17.59 6.79
CA ASP A 31 12.68 -17.98 7.89
C ASP A 31 13.09 -19.35 8.53
N GLU A 32 13.79 -20.22 7.79
CA GLU A 32 14.31 -21.51 8.29
C GLU A 32 15.61 -21.39 9.12
N ILE A 33 16.39 -20.32 8.92
CA ILE A 33 17.78 -20.24 9.38
C ILE A 33 17.99 -19.09 10.37
N GLU A 34 17.30 -17.95 10.16
CA GLU A 34 17.45 -16.77 11.00
C GLU A 34 16.11 -16.09 11.33
N PRO A 35 15.91 -15.65 12.58
CA PRO A 35 14.75 -14.84 12.90
C PRO A 35 14.87 -13.46 12.23
N GLY A 36 13.82 -13.01 11.54
CA GLY A 36 13.75 -11.65 11.01
C GLY A 36 12.67 -11.47 9.96
N LEU A 37 12.12 -10.26 9.88
CA LEU A 37 11.07 -9.92 8.92
C LEU A 37 11.70 -9.45 7.59
N LYS A 38 11.93 -10.36 6.64
CA LYS A 38 12.55 -10.02 5.33
C LYS A 38 11.63 -9.23 4.41
N LEU A 39 10.38 -9.69 4.28
CA LEU A 39 9.27 -8.96 3.66
C LEU A 39 8.30 -8.52 4.76
N GLU A 40 7.71 -7.33 4.62
CA GLU A 40 6.83 -6.80 5.67
C GLU A 40 5.61 -7.71 5.93
N ASN A 41 5.06 -7.63 7.13
CA ASN A 41 3.76 -8.19 7.46
C ASN A 41 2.77 -7.04 7.64
N VAL A 42 1.48 -7.37 7.69
CA VAL A 42 0.40 -6.37 7.79
C VAL A 42 0.55 -5.54 9.06
N ALA A 43 0.98 -6.12 10.18
CA ALA A 43 1.21 -5.36 11.41
C ALA A 43 2.31 -4.28 11.25
N ALA A 44 3.45 -4.62 10.65
CA ALA A 44 4.53 -3.68 10.37
C ALA A 44 4.12 -2.65 9.33
N HIS A 45 3.37 -3.05 8.31
CA HIS A 45 2.80 -2.15 7.32
C HIS A 45 1.88 -1.11 7.99
N SER A 46 0.90 -1.54 8.80
CA SER A 46 0.00 -0.62 9.49
C SER A 46 0.73 0.33 10.44
N TRP A 47 1.81 -0.13 11.10
CA TRP A 47 2.66 0.76 11.88
C TRP A 47 3.37 1.81 11.01
N HIS A 48 3.98 1.43 9.89
CA HIS A 48 4.63 2.37 8.98
C HIS A 48 3.64 3.34 8.33
N VAL A 49 2.42 2.90 8.02
CA VAL A 49 1.36 3.79 7.52
C VAL A 49 0.99 4.80 8.60
N ALA A 50 0.77 4.36 9.85
CA ALA A 50 0.50 5.27 10.98
C ALA A 50 1.63 6.28 11.23
N ASP A 51 2.88 5.83 11.19
CA ASP A 51 4.06 6.71 11.32
C ASP A 51 4.13 7.74 10.18
N ALA A 52 3.96 7.29 8.93
CA ALA A 52 3.93 8.17 7.77
C ALA A 52 2.74 9.15 7.82
N THR A 53 1.58 8.71 8.30
CA THR A 53 0.40 9.57 8.54
C THR A 53 0.76 10.70 9.50
N MET A 54 1.40 10.41 10.63
CA MET A 54 1.82 11.43 11.60
C MET A 54 2.82 12.43 11.00
N LEU A 55 3.83 11.93 10.29
CA LEU A 55 4.86 12.77 9.68
C LEU A 55 4.26 13.71 8.62
N VAL A 56 3.43 13.18 7.74
CA VAL A 56 2.92 13.90 6.58
C VAL A 56 1.74 14.80 6.94
N ALA A 57 0.89 14.43 7.91
CA ALA A 57 -0.26 15.24 8.33
C ALA A 57 0.15 16.63 8.85
N SER A 58 1.38 16.78 9.37
CA SER A 58 1.92 18.08 9.80
C SER A 58 1.94 19.16 8.70
N ASN A 59 1.84 18.76 7.43
CA ASN A 59 1.78 19.66 6.28
C ASN A 59 0.35 20.16 5.96
N PHE A 60 -0.67 19.67 6.66
CA PHE A 60 -2.08 19.88 6.34
C PHE A 60 -2.87 20.28 7.60
N SER A 61 -3.08 21.58 7.81
CA SER A 61 -3.72 22.13 9.01
C SER A 61 -5.19 21.74 9.18
N ASP A 62 -5.82 21.28 8.12
CA ASP A 62 -7.22 20.88 8.02
C ASP A 62 -7.44 19.37 8.18
N ILE A 63 -6.36 18.58 8.26
CA ILE A 63 -6.43 17.15 8.56
C ILE A 63 -6.39 16.95 10.08
N ASP A 64 -7.43 16.32 10.63
CA ASP A 64 -7.38 15.85 12.02
C ASP A 64 -6.40 14.68 12.11
N SER A 65 -5.21 14.98 12.62
CA SER A 65 -4.12 14.00 12.73
C SER A 65 -4.45 12.84 13.66
N LEU A 66 -5.25 13.06 14.72
CA LEU A 66 -5.64 11.99 15.62
C LEU A 66 -6.63 11.05 14.93
N HIS A 67 -7.61 11.61 14.24
CA HIS A 67 -8.58 10.82 13.50
C HIS A 67 -7.93 10.05 12.35
N ALA A 68 -7.02 10.68 11.59
CA ALA A 68 -6.23 10.02 10.56
C ALA A 68 -5.38 8.88 11.14
N LEU A 69 -4.81 9.04 12.34
CA LEU A 69 -4.04 7.98 13.00
C LEU A 69 -4.93 6.79 13.39
N GLU A 70 -6.14 7.03 13.91
CA GLU A 70 -7.10 5.95 14.22
C GLU A 70 -7.47 5.15 12.96
N LEU A 71 -7.69 5.84 11.84
CA LEU A 71 -7.97 5.23 10.54
C LEU A 71 -6.76 4.42 10.04
N ALA A 72 -5.55 4.98 10.12
CA ALA A 72 -4.30 4.33 9.73
C ALA A 72 -4.02 3.05 10.55
N ILE A 73 -4.37 3.01 11.83
CA ILE A 73 -4.20 1.81 12.66
C ILE A 73 -5.19 0.70 12.25
N LEU A 74 -6.39 1.06 11.78
CA LEU A 74 -7.48 0.11 11.52
C LEU A 74 -7.65 -0.27 10.04
N HIS A 75 -6.99 0.42 9.10
CA HIS A 75 -7.30 0.27 7.67
C HIS A 75 -7.19 -1.16 7.15
N ASP A 76 -6.16 -1.92 7.56
CA ASP A 76 -5.96 -3.32 7.17
C ASP A 76 -6.40 -4.30 8.28
N LYS A 77 -7.20 -3.86 9.26
CA LYS A 77 -7.60 -4.72 10.38
C LYS A 77 -8.35 -5.97 9.93
N LEU A 78 -9.09 -5.85 8.84
CA LEU A 78 -9.92 -6.92 8.30
C LEU A 78 -9.12 -8.00 7.55
N GLU A 79 -7.84 -7.76 7.28
CA GLU A 79 -6.96 -8.77 6.68
C GLU A 79 -6.75 -9.98 7.59
N LEU A 80 -7.05 -9.85 8.89
CA LEU A 80 -7.20 -11.00 9.80
C LEU A 80 -8.15 -12.09 9.26
N PHE A 81 -9.09 -11.73 8.40
CA PHE A 81 -10.09 -12.63 7.82
C PHE A 81 -9.93 -12.78 6.31
N THR A 82 -9.58 -11.71 5.60
CA THR A 82 -9.46 -11.74 4.13
C THR A 82 -8.09 -12.20 3.65
N GLY A 83 -7.07 -12.13 4.49
CA GLY A 83 -5.66 -12.09 4.07
C GLY A 83 -5.31 -10.78 3.35
N ASP A 84 -4.02 -10.62 3.04
CA ASP A 84 -3.53 -9.55 2.16
C ASP A 84 -3.87 -9.90 0.70
N LEU A 85 -4.79 -9.14 0.11
CA LEU A 85 -5.22 -9.38 -1.25
C LEU A 85 -4.22 -8.76 -2.23
N ASP A 86 -3.66 -9.58 -3.11
CA ASP A 86 -2.64 -9.17 -4.08
C ASP A 86 -3.17 -8.10 -5.07
N PRO A 87 -2.58 -6.89 -5.12
CA PRO A 87 -2.93 -5.86 -6.09
C PRO A 87 -2.27 -6.05 -7.46
N VAL A 88 -1.29 -6.95 -7.58
CA VAL A 88 -0.54 -7.20 -8.82
C VAL A 88 -1.27 -8.23 -9.68
N GLY A 89 -1.76 -9.31 -9.08
CA GLY A 89 -2.40 -10.40 -9.80
C GLY A 89 -1.45 -11.19 -10.69
N ALA A 90 -1.98 -12.23 -11.34
CA ALA A 90 -1.18 -13.17 -12.12
C ALA A 90 -0.55 -12.56 -13.38
N ASP A 91 -1.16 -11.52 -13.94
CA ASP A 91 -0.71 -10.84 -15.15
C ASP A 91 0.44 -9.85 -14.92
N GLY A 92 0.90 -9.68 -13.67
CA GLY A 92 1.95 -8.72 -13.32
C GLY A 92 1.51 -7.26 -13.38
N GLN A 93 0.32 -6.97 -13.91
CA GLN A 93 -0.07 -5.61 -14.31
C GLN A 93 -1.32 -5.11 -13.59
N GLY A 94 -1.90 -5.95 -12.72
CA GLY A 94 -3.03 -5.62 -11.88
C GLY A 94 -4.35 -5.48 -12.64
N ASN A 95 -4.39 -5.79 -13.94
CA ASN A 95 -5.53 -5.41 -14.79
C ASN A 95 -6.81 -6.15 -14.41
N LEU A 96 -6.68 -7.36 -13.86
CA LEU A 96 -7.81 -8.17 -13.36
C LEU A 96 -7.91 -8.17 -11.82
N SER A 97 -7.07 -7.38 -11.15
CA SER A 97 -7.05 -7.27 -9.68
C SER A 97 -7.93 -6.11 -9.20
N HIS A 98 -8.16 -6.06 -7.88
CA HIS A 98 -8.87 -4.95 -7.24
C HIS A 98 -8.17 -3.57 -7.41
N ALA A 99 -6.89 -3.56 -7.82
CA ALA A 99 -6.15 -2.34 -8.11
C ALA A 99 -6.76 -1.58 -9.29
N PHE A 100 -7.09 -2.25 -10.40
CA PHE A 100 -7.52 -1.60 -11.65
C PHE A 100 -8.84 -2.13 -12.23
N ASP A 101 -9.37 -3.27 -11.77
CA ASP A 101 -10.68 -3.79 -12.18
C ASP A 101 -11.78 -3.40 -11.19
N SER A 102 -12.87 -2.82 -11.68
CA SER A 102 -13.97 -2.36 -10.85
C SER A 102 -14.77 -3.51 -10.24
N ALA A 103 -14.95 -4.62 -10.97
CA ALA A 103 -15.67 -5.79 -10.48
C ALA A 103 -14.85 -6.52 -9.39
N ALA A 104 -13.54 -6.64 -9.56
CA ALA A 104 -12.63 -7.17 -8.54
C ALA A 104 -12.61 -6.29 -7.29
N ARG A 105 -12.68 -4.96 -7.45
CA ARG A 105 -12.79 -4.03 -6.32
C ARG A 105 -14.10 -4.19 -5.57
N ALA A 106 -15.23 -4.34 -6.27
CA ALA A 106 -16.52 -4.61 -5.65
C ALA A 106 -16.49 -5.92 -4.85
N ARG A 107 -15.92 -6.99 -5.42
CA ARG A 107 -15.73 -8.27 -4.71
C ARG A 107 -14.83 -8.14 -3.48
N LYS A 108 -13.72 -7.39 -3.56
CA LYS A 108 -12.87 -7.10 -2.38
C LYS A 108 -13.69 -6.41 -1.28
N GLN A 109 -14.48 -5.41 -1.65
CA GLN A 109 -15.30 -4.68 -0.70
C GLN A 109 -16.37 -5.58 -0.04
N GLU A 110 -16.98 -6.50 -0.77
CA GLU A 110 -17.92 -7.49 -0.20
C GLU A 110 -17.23 -8.39 0.82
N LEU A 111 -16.00 -8.85 0.54
CA LEU A 111 -15.20 -9.63 1.48
C LEU A 111 -14.84 -8.83 2.74
N GLU A 112 -14.49 -7.56 2.59
CA GLU A 112 -14.22 -6.65 3.72
C GLU A 112 -15.48 -6.45 4.57
N LEU A 113 -16.64 -6.22 3.97
CA LEU A 113 -17.89 -6.07 4.73
C LEU A 113 -18.25 -7.36 5.50
N ALA A 114 -18.04 -8.53 4.91
CA ALA A 114 -18.22 -9.80 5.60
C ALA A 114 -17.21 -9.97 6.76
N ALA A 115 -15.94 -9.61 6.52
CA ALA A 115 -14.89 -9.63 7.54
C ALA A 115 -15.16 -8.66 8.69
N LEU A 116 -15.76 -7.50 8.41
CA LEU A 116 -16.16 -6.52 9.42
C LEU A 116 -17.15 -7.13 10.41
N GLU A 117 -18.18 -7.83 9.94
CA GLU A 117 -19.15 -8.47 10.82
C GLU A 117 -18.49 -9.53 11.73
N LEU A 118 -17.57 -10.33 11.17
CA LEU A 118 -16.77 -11.27 11.95
C LEU A 118 -15.89 -10.56 12.98
N TYR A 119 -15.31 -9.42 12.63
CA TYR A 119 -14.44 -8.65 13.50
C TYR A 119 -15.23 -8.05 14.67
N ILE A 120 -16.31 -7.32 14.38
CA ILE A 120 -17.11 -6.61 15.39
C ILE A 120 -17.78 -7.60 16.35
N ALA A 121 -18.22 -8.77 15.88
CA ALA A 121 -18.78 -9.81 16.74
C ALA A 121 -17.81 -10.31 17.85
N ARG A 122 -16.50 -10.02 17.74
CA ARG A 122 -15.47 -10.37 18.72
C ARG A 122 -15.09 -9.20 19.65
N LEU A 123 -15.74 -8.04 19.50
CA LEU A 123 -15.49 -6.84 20.29
C LEU A 123 -16.62 -6.61 21.32
N PRO A 124 -16.30 -6.08 22.51
CA PRO A 124 -17.27 -5.47 23.42
C PRO A 124 -17.99 -4.33 22.70
N ALA A 125 -19.27 -4.12 23.03
CA ALA A 125 -20.13 -3.12 22.39
C ALA A 125 -19.47 -1.72 22.32
N SER A 126 -18.86 -1.27 23.41
CA SER A 126 -18.21 0.04 23.50
C SER A 126 -17.04 0.24 22.52
N ALA A 127 -16.26 -0.81 22.25
CA ALA A 127 -15.18 -0.78 21.25
C ALA A 127 -15.71 -1.05 19.83
N GLY A 128 -16.72 -1.90 19.72
CA GLY A 128 -17.32 -2.32 18.45
C GLY A 128 -17.90 -1.17 17.66
N GLU A 129 -18.68 -0.28 18.29
CA GLU A 129 -19.35 0.83 17.61
C GLU A 129 -18.36 1.80 16.96
N ARG A 130 -17.38 2.29 17.73
CA ARG A 130 -16.37 3.25 17.22
C ARG A 130 -15.52 2.64 16.11
N GLN A 131 -15.04 1.41 16.29
CA GLN A 131 -14.21 0.77 15.27
C GLN A 131 -14.99 0.39 14.01
N ARG A 132 -16.27 0.00 14.15
CA ARG A 132 -17.14 -0.22 13.00
C ARG A 132 -17.29 1.04 12.16
N ALA A 133 -17.51 2.19 12.81
CA ALA A 133 -17.60 3.47 12.13
C ALA A 133 -16.30 3.80 11.39
N LEU A 134 -15.14 3.71 12.06
CA LEU A 134 -13.82 3.98 11.48
C LEU A 134 -13.49 3.06 10.29
N ILE A 135 -13.77 1.76 10.42
CA ILE A 135 -13.47 0.79 9.35
C ILE A 135 -14.36 1.05 8.13
N LEU A 136 -15.66 1.30 8.31
CA LEU A 136 -16.55 1.65 7.20
C LEU A 136 -16.12 2.96 6.53
N GLU A 137 -15.75 3.95 7.32
CA GLU A 137 -15.22 5.22 6.84
C GLU A 137 -13.97 5.03 5.98
N SER A 138 -13.05 4.17 6.43
CA SER A 138 -11.85 3.79 5.67
C SER A 138 -12.22 3.07 4.37
N ILE A 139 -13.05 2.01 4.42
CA ILE A 139 -13.48 1.22 3.25
C ILE A 139 -14.04 2.15 2.16
N TYR A 140 -14.97 3.03 2.53
CA TYR A 140 -15.64 3.92 1.58
C TYR A 140 -14.88 5.22 1.28
N GLY A 141 -13.88 5.60 2.09
CA GLY A 141 -13.15 6.86 1.93
C GLY A 141 -14.05 8.09 2.13
N LEU A 142 -14.91 8.07 3.15
CA LEU A 142 -15.96 9.08 3.35
C LEU A 142 -15.40 10.45 3.76
N SER A 143 -14.40 10.48 4.63
CA SER A 143 -13.75 11.70 5.13
C SER A 143 -12.51 12.09 4.32
N GLU A 144 -12.01 13.31 4.53
CA GLU A 144 -10.72 13.73 3.99
C GLU A 144 -9.57 12.94 4.63
N GLU A 145 -9.66 12.63 5.92
CA GLU A 145 -8.71 11.80 6.66
C GLU A 145 -8.63 10.38 6.11
N ALA A 146 -9.77 9.74 5.80
CA ALA A 146 -9.79 8.39 5.22
C ALA A 146 -9.17 8.36 3.83
N ARG A 147 -9.44 9.39 3.02
CA ARG A 147 -8.80 9.56 1.70
C ARG A 147 -7.32 9.88 1.82
N PHE A 148 -6.93 10.70 2.78
CA PHE A 148 -5.54 11.00 3.11
C PHE A 148 -4.78 9.72 3.50
N VAL A 149 -5.31 8.91 4.42
CA VAL A 149 -4.70 7.64 4.84
C VAL A 149 -4.59 6.64 3.69
N LYS A 150 -5.62 6.51 2.85
CA LYS A 150 -5.53 5.71 1.61
C LYS A 150 -4.43 6.20 0.67
N GLY A 151 -4.21 7.51 0.63
CA GLY A 151 -3.09 8.10 -0.10
C GLY A 151 -1.74 7.76 0.51
N ILE A 152 -1.61 7.86 1.84
CA ILE A 152 -0.41 7.50 2.60
C ILE A 152 -0.06 6.01 2.43
N ASP A 153 -1.04 5.10 2.47
CA ASP A 153 -0.83 3.66 2.21
C ASP A 153 -0.12 3.44 0.85
N LYS A 154 -0.54 4.14 -0.20
CA LYS A 154 0.11 4.07 -1.52
C LYS A 154 1.54 4.66 -1.51
N LEU A 155 1.80 5.71 -0.73
CA LEU A 155 3.15 6.24 -0.55
C LEU A 155 4.05 5.30 0.28
N GLN A 156 3.50 4.64 1.29
CA GLN A 156 4.22 3.64 2.08
C GLN A 156 4.61 2.46 1.20
N ALA A 157 3.68 1.93 0.39
CA ALA A 157 3.96 0.85 -0.54
C ALA A 157 5.07 1.22 -1.55
N LEU A 158 5.05 2.46 -2.07
CA LEU A 158 6.12 2.98 -2.93
C LEU A 158 7.47 3.06 -2.19
N THR A 159 7.45 3.53 -0.95
CA THR A 159 8.66 3.64 -0.10
C THR A 159 9.25 2.27 0.20
N PHE A 160 8.40 1.27 0.49
CA PHE A 160 8.84 -0.10 0.71
C PHE A 160 9.46 -0.70 -0.55
N VAL A 161 8.81 -0.54 -1.70
CA VAL A 161 9.35 -0.95 -3.01
C VAL A 161 10.73 -0.33 -3.25
N LEU A 162 10.85 0.98 -3.06
CA LEU A 162 12.11 1.71 -3.24
C LEU A 162 13.22 1.13 -2.34
N ALA A 163 12.94 0.98 -1.05
CA ALA A 163 13.91 0.48 -0.07
C ALA A 163 14.31 -0.98 -0.30
N LYS A 164 13.36 -1.85 -0.70
CA LYS A 164 13.63 -3.28 -0.88
C LYS A 164 14.23 -3.63 -2.22
N LYS A 165 13.79 -2.98 -3.30
CA LYS A 165 14.30 -3.27 -4.65
C LYS A 165 15.64 -2.60 -4.91
N ALA A 166 15.93 -1.44 -4.29
CA ALA A 166 17.21 -0.74 -4.45
C ALA A 166 17.65 -0.61 -5.93
N GLY A 167 16.70 -0.29 -6.81
CA GLY A 167 16.90 -0.18 -8.26
C GLY A 167 16.82 -1.48 -9.07
N ALA A 168 16.87 -2.67 -8.44
CA ALA A 168 16.73 -3.97 -9.09
C ALA A 168 15.26 -4.28 -9.45
N MET A 169 14.77 -3.61 -10.50
CA MET A 169 13.37 -3.67 -10.92
C MET A 169 13.27 -3.84 -12.43
N THR A 170 12.29 -4.60 -12.91
CA THR A 170 11.96 -4.74 -14.35
C THR A 170 11.11 -3.57 -14.85
N ASP A 171 11.02 -3.37 -16.16
CA ASP A 171 10.16 -2.31 -16.74
C ASP A 171 8.67 -2.58 -16.49
N GLU A 172 8.28 -3.86 -16.42
CA GLU A 172 6.92 -4.27 -16.08
C GLU A 172 6.59 -3.94 -14.62
N HIS A 173 7.46 -4.29 -13.67
CA HIS A 173 7.25 -3.95 -12.27
C HIS A 173 7.21 -2.42 -12.09
N LEU A 174 8.13 -1.68 -12.72
CA LEU A 174 8.12 -0.22 -12.69
C LEU A 174 6.80 0.34 -13.24
N THR A 175 6.33 -0.16 -14.37
CA THR A 175 5.04 0.25 -14.96
C THR A 175 3.88 0.03 -13.99
N PHE A 176 3.81 -1.14 -13.35
CA PHE A 176 2.81 -1.43 -12.33
C PHE A 176 2.93 -0.46 -11.15
N THR A 177 4.12 -0.30 -10.58
CA THR A 177 4.37 0.57 -9.42
C THR A 177 3.95 2.01 -9.69
N LEU A 178 4.29 2.56 -10.86
CA LEU A 178 3.90 3.92 -11.25
C LEU A 178 2.37 4.06 -11.28
N ARG A 179 1.67 3.15 -11.98
CA ARG A 179 0.19 3.16 -12.06
C ARG A 179 -0.47 2.98 -10.70
N TYR A 180 0.02 2.02 -9.90
CA TYR A 180 -0.60 1.67 -8.62
C TYR A 180 -0.46 2.79 -7.60
N THR A 181 0.72 3.42 -7.54
CA THR A 181 1.01 4.47 -6.56
C THR A 181 0.46 5.82 -6.98
N ALA A 182 0.15 6.04 -8.28
CA ALA A 182 -0.57 7.22 -8.76
C ALA A 182 -1.91 7.43 -8.05
N LYS A 183 -2.54 6.34 -7.60
CA LYS A 183 -3.78 6.37 -6.80
C LYS A 183 -3.64 7.17 -5.51
N ALA A 184 -2.42 7.39 -5.01
CA ALA A 184 -2.18 8.30 -3.89
C ALA A 184 -2.78 9.69 -4.15
N LYS A 185 -2.59 10.18 -5.38
CA LYS A 185 -3.09 11.49 -5.85
C LYS A 185 -4.58 11.45 -6.18
N GLU A 186 -5.10 10.29 -6.60
CA GLU A 186 -6.55 10.10 -6.82
C GLU A 186 -7.32 10.16 -5.50
N TYR A 187 -6.77 9.55 -4.44
CA TYR A 187 -7.39 9.61 -3.11
C TYR A 187 -7.22 11.00 -2.49
N PHE A 188 -6.00 11.55 -2.48
CA PHE A 188 -5.73 12.86 -1.88
C PHE A 188 -4.76 13.67 -2.75
N PRO A 189 -5.26 14.53 -3.66
CA PRO A 189 -4.43 15.26 -4.64
C PRO A 189 -3.29 16.07 -4.04
N ARG A 190 -3.44 16.56 -2.80
CA ARG A 190 -2.41 17.36 -2.09
C ARG A 190 -1.18 16.54 -1.70
N LEU A 191 -1.19 15.21 -1.84
CA LEU A 191 0.00 14.35 -1.72
C LEU A 191 0.89 14.36 -2.97
N ALA A 192 0.52 15.05 -4.05
CA ALA A 192 1.25 15.03 -5.33
C ALA A 192 2.76 15.30 -5.20
N ARG A 193 3.16 16.25 -4.35
CA ARG A 193 4.59 16.55 -4.12
C ARG A 193 5.35 15.39 -3.48
N HIS A 194 4.74 14.72 -2.50
CA HIS A 194 5.35 13.56 -1.82
C HIS A 194 5.47 12.37 -2.78
N HIS A 195 4.43 12.11 -3.56
CA HIS A 195 4.43 11.07 -4.59
C HIS A 195 5.53 11.31 -5.63
N THR A 196 5.60 12.53 -6.15
CA THR A 196 6.62 13.00 -7.11
C THR A 196 8.04 12.70 -6.64
N GLU A 197 8.36 13.11 -5.41
CA GLU A 197 9.69 12.95 -4.85
C GLU A 197 10.09 11.47 -4.76
N LEU A 198 9.18 10.61 -4.28
CA LEU A 198 9.45 9.17 -4.19
C LEU A 198 9.61 8.52 -5.58
N ILE A 199 8.82 8.94 -6.56
CA ILE A 199 8.95 8.47 -7.95
C ILE A 199 10.29 8.89 -8.54
N TYR A 200 10.71 10.14 -8.31
CA TYR A 200 12.02 10.62 -8.78
C TYR A 200 13.18 9.81 -8.18
N ARG A 201 13.13 9.52 -6.89
CA ARG A 201 14.12 8.66 -6.23
C ARG A 201 14.11 7.25 -6.80
N LEU A 202 12.93 6.64 -6.97
CA LEU A 202 12.80 5.31 -7.57
C LEU A 202 13.40 5.25 -8.98
N LEU A 203 13.06 6.22 -9.84
CA LEU A 203 13.60 6.30 -11.20
C LEU A 203 15.11 6.49 -11.21
N THR A 204 15.63 7.31 -10.28
CA THR A 204 17.06 7.55 -10.13
C THR A 204 17.79 6.27 -9.69
N ASP A 205 17.28 5.55 -8.71
CA ASP A 205 17.88 4.29 -8.23
C ASP A 205 17.89 3.23 -9.33
N ILE A 206 16.82 3.10 -10.11
CA ILE A 206 16.75 2.16 -11.23
C ILE A 206 17.73 2.55 -12.34
N ALA A 207 17.80 3.84 -12.68
CA ALA A 207 18.72 4.35 -13.70
C ALA A 207 20.19 4.11 -13.28
N LEU A 208 20.52 4.37 -12.01
CA LEU A 208 21.84 4.11 -11.42
C LEU A 208 22.17 2.61 -11.44
N PHE A 209 21.26 1.75 -10.98
CA PHE A 209 21.43 0.30 -10.97
C PHE A 209 21.71 -0.25 -12.37
N ARG A 210 20.99 0.26 -13.38
CA ARG A 210 21.12 -0.15 -14.79
C ARG A 210 22.22 0.59 -15.56
N ARG A 211 22.88 1.58 -14.95
CA ARG A 211 23.90 2.45 -15.57
C ARG A 211 23.41 3.14 -16.84
N ILE A 212 22.18 3.67 -16.80
CA ILE A 212 21.56 4.45 -17.88
C ILE A 212 21.10 5.81 -17.34
N SER A 213 20.75 6.74 -18.23
CA SER A 213 20.07 7.97 -17.83
C SER A 213 18.61 7.72 -17.49
N VAL A 214 18.02 8.57 -16.64
CA VAL A 214 16.56 8.55 -16.38
C VAL A 214 15.78 8.72 -17.69
N GLU A 215 16.23 9.56 -18.60
CA GLU A 215 15.56 9.75 -19.90
C GLU A 215 15.56 8.48 -20.76
N SER A 216 16.66 7.72 -20.77
CA SER A 216 16.72 6.42 -21.45
C SER A 216 15.87 5.34 -20.77
N LEU A 217 15.65 5.45 -19.45
CA LEU A 217 14.69 4.60 -18.73
C LEU A 217 13.26 4.94 -19.14
N LEU A 218 12.90 6.23 -19.13
CA LEU A 218 11.55 6.70 -19.47
C LEU A 218 11.17 6.36 -20.91
N SER A 219 12.10 6.43 -21.86
CA SER A 219 11.82 6.10 -23.26
C SER A 219 11.42 4.64 -23.51
N ARG A 220 11.58 3.76 -22.52
CA ARG A 220 11.22 2.32 -22.60
C ARG A 220 9.87 2.02 -21.98
N LEU A 221 9.29 2.97 -21.24
CA LEU A 221 8.03 2.78 -20.54
C LEU A 221 6.83 3.03 -21.46
N PRO A 222 5.73 2.29 -21.27
CA PRO A 222 4.50 2.52 -22.03
C PRO A 222 3.90 3.89 -21.68
N THR A 223 3.13 4.46 -22.61
CA THR A 223 2.49 5.79 -22.46
C THR A 223 1.67 5.91 -21.15
N ALA A 224 1.01 4.84 -20.74
CA ALA A 224 0.22 4.81 -19.50
C ALA A 224 1.06 5.01 -18.22
N ALA A 225 2.35 4.66 -18.24
CA ALA A 225 3.27 4.93 -17.14
C ALA A 225 3.82 6.37 -17.21
N LEU A 226 4.05 6.88 -18.43
CA LEU A 226 4.57 8.23 -18.65
C LEU A 226 3.59 9.32 -18.22
N SER A 227 2.28 9.11 -18.42
CA SER A 227 1.25 10.08 -17.99
C SER A 227 1.24 10.31 -16.47
N VAL A 228 1.64 9.31 -15.68
CA VAL A 228 1.79 9.44 -14.22
C VAL A 228 2.93 10.40 -13.85
N ILE A 229 3.98 10.44 -14.67
CA ILE A 229 5.21 11.22 -14.47
C ILE A 229 5.10 12.62 -15.09
N GLU A 230 4.26 12.84 -16.11
CA GLU A 230 4.06 14.16 -16.70
C GLU A 230 3.13 15.06 -15.85
N THR A 231 2.26 14.47 -15.03
CA THR A 231 1.42 15.19 -14.04
C THR A 231 2.21 15.75 -12.86
N VAL A 232 3.54 15.78 -12.97
CA VAL A 232 4.51 15.97 -11.89
C VAL A 232 5.54 17.09 -12.20
N LYS A 233 5.30 17.92 -13.23
CA LYS A 233 6.10 19.15 -13.37
C LYS A 233 5.89 20.07 -12.15
N PRO A 234 6.96 20.65 -11.59
CA PRO A 234 6.92 21.46 -10.38
C PRO A 234 6.03 22.70 -10.52
#